data_AF-A0A519JJB7-F1
#
_entry.id   AF-A0A519JJB7-F1
#
_cell.length_a   1.000
_cell.length_b   1.000
_cell.length_c   1.000
_cell.angle_alpha   90.00
_cell.angle_beta   90.00
_cell.angle_gamma   90.00
#
_symmetry.space_group_name_H-M   'P 1'
#
loop_
_entity.id
_entity.type
_entity.pdbx_description
1 polymer ?
#
loop_
_entity_poly.entity_id
_entity_poly.type
_entity_poly.pdbx_seq_one_letter_code
_entity_poly.pdbx_strand_id
1 'polypeptide(L)' 'MKLNEAKQQFINNWGAFGTHWGINRTMAQIHALLLVSPDPLTQDDVMEELNISRGNVNMNIR' A
#
# COMPACT_ATOMS: atom_id res chain seq x y z
N MET A 1 1.56 -19.80 -6.28
CA MET A 1 2.24 -18.56 -5.82
C MET A 1 2.44 -18.65 -4.32
N LYS A 2 3.56 -18.14 -3.81
CA LYS A 2 3.72 -17.97 -2.35
C LYS A 2 2.85 -16.80 -1.90
N LEU A 3 2.31 -16.85 -0.67
CA LEU A 3 1.39 -15.83 -0.14
C LEU A 3 1.96 -14.41 -0.28
N ASN A 4 3.25 -14.22 0.02
CA ASN A 4 3.90 -12.92 -0.06
C ASN A 4 3.94 -12.35 -1.49
N GLU A 5 4.17 -13.20 -2.49
CA GLU A 5 4.17 -12.79 -3.91
C GLU A 5 2.76 -12.35 -4.33
N ALA A 6 1.73 -13.08 -3.88
CA ALA A 6 0.33 -12.74 -4.16
C ALA A 6 -0.07 -11.41 -3.49
N LYS A 7 0.36 -11.19 -2.24
CA LYS A 7 0.16 -9.92 -1.51
C LYS A 7 0.79 -8.75 -2.28
N GLN A 8 2.06 -8.87 -2.67
CA GLN A 8 2.75 -7.82 -3.44
C GLN A 8 2.10 -7.55 -4.79
N GLN A 9 1.70 -8.62 -5.51
CA GLN A 9 1.02 -8.46 -6.79
C GLN A 9 -0.33 -7.76 -6.62
N PHE A 10 -1.10 -8.12 -5.59
CA PHE A 10 -2.36 -7.46 -5.26
C PHE A 10 -2.17 -5.97 -4.99
N ILE A 11 -1.23 -5.60 -4.11
CA ILE A 11 -0.92 -4.21 -3.77
C ILE A 11 -0.53 -3.42 -5.02
N ASN A 12 0.32 -3.97 -5.88
CA ASN A 12 0.77 -3.31 -7.10
C ASN A 12 -0.36 -3.10 -8.11
N ASN A 13 -1.18 -4.13 -8.32
CA ASN A 13 -2.32 -4.07 -9.24
C ASN A 13 -3.39 -3.08 -8.74
N TRP A 14 -3.69 -3.10 -7.44
CA TRP A 14 -4.62 -2.15 -6.83
C TRP A 14 -4.11 -0.71 -6.93
N GLY A 15 -2.81 -0.50 -6.70
CA GLY A 15 -2.13 0.77 -6.92
C GLY A 15 -2.30 1.31 -8.35
N ALA A 16 -2.11 0.45 -9.36
CA ALA A 16 -2.30 0.81 -10.76
C ALA A 16 -3.78 1.00 -11.12
N PHE A 17 -4.69 0.24 -10.50
CA PHE A 17 -6.11 0.39 -10.75
C PHE A 17 -6.65 1.71 -10.20
N GLY A 18 -6.25 2.09 -8.98
CA GLY A 18 -6.67 3.34 -8.34
C GLY A 18 -6.40 4.59 -9.18
N THR A 19 -5.33 4.61 -9.98
CA THR A 19 -5.03 5.76 -10.84
C THR A 19 -6.08 5.98 -11.93
N HIS A 20 -6.81 4.94 -12.34
CA HIS A 20 -7.92 5.07 -13.31
C HIS A 20 -9.12 5.84 -12.74
N TRP A 21 -9.22 5.91 -11.41
CA TRP A 21 -10.22 6.70 -10.70
C TRP A 21 -9.68 8.05 -10.21
N GLY A 22 -8.46 8.43 -10.61
CA GLY A 22 -7.80 9.66 -10.16
C GLY A 22 -7.23 9.59 -8.73
N ILE A 23 -7.13 8.40 -8.14
CA ILE A 23 -6.53 8.21 -6.82
C ILE A 23 -5.00 8.17 -6.95
N ASN A 24 -4.29 8.79 -6.01
CA ASN A 24 -2.84 8.69 -5.95
C ASN A 24 -2.40 7.22 -5.82
N ARG A 25 -1.45 6.79 -6.64
CA ARG A 25 -0.96 5.40 -6.65
C ARG A 25 -0.49 4.94 -5.27
N THR A 26 0.26 5.76 -4.54
CA THR A 26 0.76 5.42 -3.20
C THR A 26 -0.37 5.32 -2.20
N MET A 27 -1.35 6.23 -2.22
CA MET A 27 -2.56 6.12 -1.39
C MET A 27 -3.30 4.81 -1.65
N ALA A 28 -3.50 4.43 -2.91
CA ALA A 28 -4.13 3.16 -3.26
C ALA A 28 -3.31 1.96 -2.77
N GLN A 29 -1.97 1.97 -2.90
CA GLN A 29 -1.11 0.91 -2.38
C GLN A 29 -1.17 0.79 -0.85
N ILE A 30 -1.19 1.92 -0.12
CA ILE A 30 -1.36 1.94 1.34
C ILE A 30 -2.71 1.33 1.71
N HIS A 31 -3.79 1.74 1.03
CA HIS A 31 -5.11 1.15 1.24
C HIS A 31 -5.12 -0.37 0.97
N ALA A 32 -4.48 -0.82 -0.11
CA ALA A 32 -4.39 -2.24 -0.44
C ALA A 32 -3.63 -3.04 0.62
N LEU A 33 -2.51 -2.50 1.11
CA LEU A 33 -1.73 -3.10 2.19
C LEU A 33 -2.60 -3.25 3.44
N LEU A 34 -3.25 -2.18 3.89
CA LEU A 34 -4.10 -2.19 5.08
C LEU A 34 -5.30 -3.14 4.95
N LEU A 35 -5.87 -3.27 3.76
CA LEU A 35 -6.99 -4.18 3.49
C LEU A 35 -6.64 -5.65 3.70
N VAL A 36 -5.38 -6.03 3.45
CA VAL A 36 -4.91 -7.43 3.54
C VAL A 36 -4.01 -7.70 4.74
N SER A 37 -3.83 -6.70 5.60
CA SER A 37 -3.07 -6.84 6.85
C SER A 37 -3.96 -7.40 7.95
N PRO A 38 -3.57 -8.51 8.60
CA PRO A 38 -4.36 -9.11 9.69
C PRO A 38 -4.34 -8.24 10.95
N ASP A 39 -3.25 -7.51 11.16
CA ASP A 39 -3.02 -6.66 12.32
C ASP A 39 -2.87 -5.19 11.90
N PRO A 40 -3.19 -4.24 12.80
CA PRO A 40 -2.93 -2.82 12.56
C PRO A 40 -1.45 -2.57 12.27
N LEU A 41 -1.18 -1.70 11.29
CA LEU A 41 0.18 -1.32 10.92
C LEU A 41 0.49 0.08 11.45
N THR A 42 1.71 0.25 11.94
CA THR A 42 2.29 1.56 12.23
C THR A 42 2.77 2.23 10.94
N GLN A 43 3.13 3.51 11.05
CA GLN A 43 3.72 4.24 9.94
C GLN A 43 5.04 3.61 9.47
N ASP A 44 5.86 3.13 10.39
CA ASP A 44 7.15 2.53 10.07
C ASP A 44 6.97 1.18 9.35
N ASP A 45 5.96 0.40 9.73
CA ASP A 45 5.62 -0.86 9.03
C ASP A 45 5.19 -0.59 7.58
N VAL A 46 4.37 0.44 7.34
CA VAL A 46 3.95 0.83 5.98
C VAL A 46 5.13 1.29 5.14
N MET A 47 6.09 2.00 5.74
CA MET A 47 7.32 2.40 5.05
C MET A 47 8.14 1.19 4.61
N GLU A 48 8.29 0.19 5.48
CA GLU A 48 9.04 -1.04 5.21
C GLU A 48 8.35 -1.90 4.15
N GLU A 49 7.05 -2.16 4.31
CA GLU A 49 6.28 -3.02 3.40
C GLU A 49 6.17 -2.47 1.98
N LEU A 50 6.08 -1.14 1.82
CA LEU A 50 5.91 -0.50 0.51
C LEU A 50 7.19 0.17 -0.02
N ASN A 51 8.26 0.20 0.77
CA ASN A 51 9.52 0.87 0.44
C ASN A 51 9.32 2.34 0.01
N ILE A 52 8.60 3.11 0.83
CA ILE A 52 8.29 4.53 0.60
C ILE A 52 8.72 5.40 1.78
N SER A 53 9.01 6.67 1.53
CA SER A 53 9.51 7.58 2.58
C SER A 53 8.45 7.91 3.63
N ARG A 54 8.91 8.23 4.85
CA ARG A 54 8.06 8.71 5.95
C ARG A 54 7.14 9.85 5.54
N GLY A 55 7.67 10.82 4.79
CA GLY A 55 6.91 11.96 4.27
C GLY A 55 5.81 11.52 3.30
N ASN A 56 6.11 10.57 2.40
CA ASN A 56 5.14 10.03 1.46
C ASN A 56 3.99 9.29 2.19
N VAL A 57 4.32 8.47 3.20
CA VAL A 57 3.30 7.83 4.05
C VAL A 57 2.43 8.86 4.76
N ASN A 58 3.04 9.88 5.39
CA ASN A 58 2.32 10.94 6.09
C ASN A 58 1.38 11.75 5.19
N MET A 59 1.73 11.95 3.93
CA MET A 59 0.87 12.67 2.97
C MET A 59 -0.33 11.82 2.53
N ASN A 60 -0.20 10.50 2.49
CA ASN A 60 -1.21 9.61 1.90
C ASN A 60 -2.07 8.84 2.92
N ILE A 61 -1.68 8.80 4.20
CA ILE A 61 -2.49 8.22 5.29
C ILE A 61 -3.57 9.18 5.82
N ARG A 62 -3.44 10.49 5.53
CA ARG A 62 -4.36 11.53 6.01
C ARG A 62 -5.74 11.47 5.38
#